data_AF-A0A5X6EQS4-F1
#
_entry.id   AF-A0A5X6EQS4-F1
#
_cell.length_a   1.000
_cell.length_b   1.000
_cell.length_c   1.000
_cell.angle_alpha   90.00
_cell.angle_beta   90.00
_cell.angle_gamma   90.00
#
_symmetry.space_group_name_H-M   'P 1'
#
loop_
_entity.id
_entity.type
_entity.pdbx_description
1 polymer ?
#
loop_
_entity_poly.entity_id
_entity_poly.type
_entity_poly.pdbx_seq_one_letter_code
_entity_poly.pdbx_strand_id
1 'polypeptide(L)'
;MGTGFNGKSRMSGDVHVRFRERLEGRFLRATRLVITGSSTELLENRIKPAVTTFLRERGLTLSEEKTAIVSISQGFDFLGFNIRKYGRKLLIKPAKNSIKSFLDVIREEIKAGVALPTATLIGLLNRKITGWVNYYRHVVAKAVFSKIDAVIFWALYRMIRRKHSNKSTGWLYRKYYGSKGLRRWIFHAVYRTKNGEVRDISLKRASATLIRRHRQIRSAANPYDVEYVDYFKERMRKYPPQQKTAGLG
;
A
#
# COMPACT_ATOMS: atom_id res chain seq x y z
N MET A 1 22.90 -8.28 -11.34
CA MET A 1 21.93 -7.18 -11.30
C MET A 1 20.54 -7.73 -11.01
N GLY A 2 19.87 -7.25 -9.96
CA GLY A 2 18.43 -7.50 -9.74
C GLY A 2 18.02 -8.74 -8.96
N THR A 3 18.52 -8.95 -7.73
CA THR A 3 17.89 -9.87 -6.76
C THR A 3 17.00 -9.07 -5.81
N GLY A 4 15.94 -8.50 -6.36
CA GLY A 4 14.88 -7.89 -5.55
C GLY A 4 14.18 -8.97 -4.71
N PHE A 5 13.93 -8.65 -3.45
CA PHE A 5 13.19 -9.51 -2.54
C PHE A 5 11.73 -9.66 -3.00
N ASN A 6 11.47 -10.70 -3.76
CA ASN A 6 10.11 -11.05 -4.20
C ASN A 6 9.28 -11.42 -2.97
N GLY A 7 8.24 -10.64 -2.68
CA GLY A 7 7.44 -10.70 -1.45
C GLY A 7 6.61 -11.97 -1.27
N LYS A 8 7.25 -13.13 -1.25
CA LYS A 8 6.71 -14.47 -0.93
C LYS A 8 7.29 -14.95 0.42
N SER A 9 6.62 -15.92 1.07
CA SER A 9 7.11 -16.57 2.31
C SER A 9 8.50 -17.18 2.08
N ARG A 10 9.37 -17.12 3.09
CA ARG A 10 10.78 -17.58 3.04
C ARG A 10 11.06 -18.83 3.87
N MET A 11 10.02 -19.50 4.33
CA MET A 11 10.11 -20.76 5.07
C MET A 11 9.51 -21.88 4.20
N SER A 12 10.03 -23.10 4.31
CA SER A 12 9.38 -24.31 3.81
C SER A 12 8.86 -25.14 5.00
N GLY A 13 7.74 -25.85 4.80
CA GLY A 13 7.00 -26.54 5.86
C GLY A 13 5.75 -25.81 6.36
N ASP A 14 5.00 -25.12 5.49
CA ASP A 14 3.72 -24.49 5.83
C ASP A 14 2.72 -25.55 6.32
N VAL A 15 2.75 -25.86 7.61
CA VAL A 15 1.60 -26.47 8.28
C VAL A 15 0.52 -25.40 8.30
N HIS A 16 -0.60 -25.65 7.61
CA HIS A 16 -1.83 -24.91 7.79
C HIS A 16 -2.34 -25.17 9.22
N VAL A 17 -1.66 -24.67 10.24
CA VAL A 17 -2.18 -24.77 11.60
C VAL A 17 -3.33 -23.77 11.70
N ARG A 18 -4.56 -24.29 11.52
CA ARG A 18 -5.77 -23.62 11.99
C ARG A 18 -5.76 -23.70 13.52
N PHE A 19 -4.96 -22.86 14.17
CA PHE A 19 -5.14 -22.60 15.59
C PHE A 19 -6.48 -21.91 15.78
N ARG A 20 -7.35 -22.55 16.56
CA ARG A 20 -8.71 -22.12 16.87
C ARG A 20 -8.65 -20.77 17.58
N GLU A 21 -9.20 -19.74 16.93
CA GLU A 21 -9.19 -18.34 17.35
C GLU A 21 -10.15 -18.11 18.53
N ARG A 22 -9.64 -18.09 19.77
CA ARG A 22 -10.24 -17.33 20.89
C ARG A 22 -9.13 -16.81 21.80
N LEU A 23 -9.34 -15.59 22.29
CA LEU A 23 -8.47 -14.69 23.07
C LEU A 23 -7.66 -13.68 22.23
N GLU A 24 -7.85 -12.42 22.62
CA GLU A 24 -7.64 -11.16 21.90
C GLU A 24 -6.16 -10.83 21.61
N GLY A 25 -5.57 -11.54 20.66
CA GLY A 25 -4.24 -11.20 20.16
C GLY A 25 -4.02 -11.72 18.74
N ARG A 26 -4.06 -10.83 17.75
CA ARG A 26 -3.63 -11.18 16.38
C ARG A 26 -2.11 -11.22 16.36
N PHE A 27 -1.50 -12.40 16.56
CA PHE A 27 -0.13 -12.60 16.09
C PHE A 27 -0.16 -12.49 14.56
N LEU A 28 0.41 -11.42 14.02
CA LEU A 28 0.73 -11.33 12.59
C LEU A 28 1.59 -12.55 12.27
N ARG A 29 1.13 -13.47 11.41
CA ARG A 29 1.93 -14.60 10.93
C ARG A 29 3.33 -14.08 10.55
N ALA A 30 4.33 -14.31 11.38
CA ALA A 30 5.68 -13.78 11.20
C ALA A 30 6.42 -14.61 10.14
N THR A 31 5.89 -14.63 8.91
CA THR A 31 6.48 -15.34 7.76
C THR A 31 7.60 -14.54 7.10
N ARG A 32 7.89 -13.32 7.58
CA ARG A 32 8.86 -12.39 6.99
C ARG A 32 9.61 -11.65 8.08
N LEU A 33 10.89 -11.99 8.22
CA LEU A 33 11.80 -11.41 9.19
C LEU A 33 12.82 -10.50 8.49
N VAL A 34 13.16 -9.38 9.12
CA VAL A 34 14.32 -8.55 8.76
C VAL A 34 15.17 -8.43 10.01
N ILE A 35 16.45 -8.78 9.90
CA ILE A 35 17.42 -8.62 10.97
C ILE A 35 18.44 -7.58 10.53
N THR A 36 18.71 -6.63 11.41
CA THR A 36 19.72 -5.59 11.20
C THR A 36 20.99 -5.93 11.96
N GLY A 37 22.14 -5.70 11.34
CA GLY A 37 23.46 -5.91 11.96
C GLY A 37 24.42 -4.79 11.56
N SER A 38 25.50 -4.63 12.32
CA SER A 38 26.56 -3.66 12.05
C SER A 38 27.51 -4.09 10.94
N SER A 39 27.69 -5.39 10.72
CA SER A 39 28.53 -5.95 9.65
C SER A 39 27.89 -7.16 8.98
N THR A 40 28.30 -7.42 7.74
CA THR A 40 27.90 -8.62 6.98
C THR A 40 28.38 -9.89 7.67
N GLU A 41 29.63 -9.90 8.15
CA GLU A 41 30.23 -11.04 8.86
C GLU A 41 29.44 -11.43 10.12
N LEU A 42 28.99 -10.45 10.90
CA LEU A 42 28.15 -10.72 12.07
C LEU A 42 26.83 -11.39 11.66
N LEU A 43 26.22 -10.90 10.58
CA LEU A 43 24.96 -11.45 10.07
C LEU A 43 25.14 -12.87 9.52
N GLU A 44 26.24 -13.13 8.81
CA GLU A 44 26.53 -14.42 8.17
C GLU A 44 27.00 -15.48 9.17
N ASN A 45 27.97 -15.15 10.03
CA ASN A 45 28.68 -16.14 10.83
C ASN A 45 28.06 -16.35 12.20
N ARG A 46 27.31 -15.37 12.73
CA ARG A 46 26.75 -15.44 14.09
C ARG A 46 25.24 -15.48 14.08
N ILE A 47 24.61 -14.53 13.40
CA ILE A 47 23.15 -14.37 13.45
C ILE A 47 22.44 -15.43 12.60
N LYS A 48 22.86 -15.65 11.35
CA LYS A 48 22.23 -16.64 10.47
C LYS A 48 22.24 -18.06 11.10
N PRO A 49 23.36 -18.58 11.64
CA PRO A 49 23.37 -19.90 12.29
C PRO A 49 22.50 -19.94 13.55
N ALA A 50 22.54 -18.90 14.39
CA ALA A 50 21.71 -18.84 15.60
C ALA A 50 20.21 -18.89 15.28
N VAL A 51 19.77 -18.14 14.26
CA VAL A 51 18.38 -18.14 13.79
C VAL A 51 18.00 -19.49 13.18
N THR A 52 18.89 -20.11 12.41
CA THR A 52 18.65 -21.44 11.83
C THR A 52 18.43 -22.48 12.93
N THR A 53 19.28 -22.50 13.97
CA THR A 53 19.13 -23.42 15.11
C THR A 53 17.81 -23.18 15.85
N PHE A 54 17.50 -21.91 16.15
CA PHE A 54 16.25 -21.53 16.82
C PHE A 54 14.99 -21.95 16.05
N LEU A 55 15.01 -21.84 14.72
CA LEU A 55 13.90 -22.24 13.87
C LEU A 55 13.79 -23.76 13.73
N ARG A 56 14.93 -24.47 13.66
CA ARG A 56 14.98 -25.93 13.53
C ARG A 56 14.32 -26.63 14.71
N GLU A 57 14.52 -26.15 15.94
CA GLU A 57 13.83 -26.65 17.14
C GLU A 57 12.30 -26.57 17.03
N ARG A 58 11.79 -25.67 16.19
CA ARG A 58 10.36 -25.42 15.97
C ARG A 58 9.86 -26.05 14.66
N GLY A 59 10.67 -26.91 14.02
CA GLY A 59 10.34 -27.58 12.77
C GLY A 59 10.35 -26.68 11.54
N LEU A 60 11.01 -25.51 11.60
CA LEU A 60 11.08 -24.55 10.50
C LEU A 60 12.51 -24.44 9.97
N THR A 61 12.65 -24.25 8.66
CA THR A 61 13.96 -24.01 8.02
C THR A 61 13.95 -22.71 7.22
N LEU A 62 15.11 -22.08 7.13
CA LEU A 62 15.31 -20.91 6.28
C LEU A 62 15.47 -21.37 4.83
N SER A 63 14.73 -20.77 3.90
CA SER A 63 14.99 -20.95 2.48
C SER A 63 16.23 -20.16 2.07
N GLU A 64 17.29 -20.86 1.65
CA GLU A 64 18.54 -20.23 1.23
C GLU A 64 18.33 -19.31 0.02
N GLU A 65 17.59 -19.77 -0.98
CA GLU A 65 17.27 -18.99 -2.19
C GLU A 65 16.61 -17.65 -1.91
N LYS A 66 15.82 -17.59 -0.83
CA LYS A 66 15.07 -16.40 -0.46
C LYS A 66 15.82 -15.58 0.57
N THR A 67 16.81 -16.10 1.25
CA THR A 67 17.55 -15.36 2.28
C THR A 67 18.70 -14.60 1.62
N ALA A 68 18.77 -13.29 1.79
CA ALA A 68 19.93 -12.52 1.35
C ALA A 68 20.29 -11.45 2.36
N ILE A 69 21.58 -11.12 2.39
CA ILE A 69 22.14 -10.05 3.19
C ILE A 69 22.44 -8.90 2.24
N VAL A 70 21.92 -7.73 2.60
CA VAL A 70 21.91 -6.56 1.72
C VAL A 70 22.29 -5.32 2.50
N SER A 71 23.13 -4.50 1.90
CA SER A 71 23.45 -3.20 2.47
C SER A 71 22.26 -2.25 2.35
N ILE A 72 21.96 -1.52 3.43
CA ILE A 72 20.89 -0.51 3.45
C ILE A 72 21.10 0.60 2.41
N SER A 73 22.34 0.84 1.97
CA SER A 73 22.68 1.82 0.93
C SER A 73 22.25 1.38 -0.47
N GLN A 74 22.31 0.07 -0.75
CA GLN A 74 21.72 -0.52 -1.95
C GLN A 74 20.19 -0.53 -1.83
N GLY A 75 19.70 -0.83 -0.63
CA GLY A 75 18.29 -0.87 -0.29
C GLY A 75 17.62 -2.17 -0.71
N PHE A 76 16.42 -2.41 -0.17
CA PHE A 76 15.71 -3.66 -0.39
C PHE A 76 14.19 -3.49 -0.27
N ASP A 77 13.45 -4.46 -0.81
CA ASP A 77 12.00 -4.46 -0.77
C ASP A 77 11.46 -5.32 0.37
N PHE A 78 10.54 -4.77 1.16
CA PHE A 78 9.89 -5.46 2.28
C PHE A 78 8.44 -4.99 2.42
N LEU A 79 7.48 -5.94 2.45
CA LEU A 79 6.04 -5.66 2.55
C LEU A 79 5.52 -4.60 1.56
N GLY A 80 6.10 -4.56 0.36
CA GLY A 80 5.74 -3.60 -0.69
C GLY A 80 6.37 -2.21 -0.53
N PHE A 81 7.29 -2.05 0.41
CA PHE A 81 8.10 -0.85 0.59
C PHE A 81 9.52 -1.09 0.12
N ASN A 82 10.10 -0.13 -0.59
CA ASN A 82 11.52 -0.05 -0.84
C ASN A 82 12.17 0.78 0.28
N ILE A 83 13.06 0.16 1.03
CA ILE A 83 13.79 0.74 2.14
C ILE A 83 15.23 0.97 1.67
N ARG A 84 15.64 2.24 1.56
CA ARG A 84 16.99 2.58 1.10
C ARG A 84 17.54 3.82 1.79
N LYS A 85 18.80 3.75 2.20
CA LYS A 85 19.57 4.88 2.75
C LYS A 85 20.36 5.57 1.64
N TYR A 86 20.20 6.87 1.54
CA TYR A 86 20.91 7.76 0.62
C TYR A 86 21.82 8.66 1.43
N GLY A 87 23.10 8.31 1.52
CA GLY A 87 24.05 8.95 2.43
C GLY A 87 23.54 8.90 3.88
N ARG A 88 23.18 10.06 4.45
CA ARG A 88 22.63 10.16 5.81
C ARG A 88 21.11 10.01 5.92
N LYS A 89 20.36 10.02 4.81
CA LYS A 89 18.88 10.03 4.81
C LYS A 89 18.29 8.67 4.46
N LEU A 90 17.43 8.12 5.31
CA LEU A 90 16.63 6.94 5.00
C LEU A 90 15.34 7.36 4.29
N LEU A 91 15.12 6.85 3.08
CA LEU A 91 13.87 7.06 2.36
C LEU A 91 13.16 5.73 2.15
N ILE A 92 11.96 5.63 2.72
CA ILE A 92 11.04 4.53 2.46
C ILE A 92 10.05 4.99 1.39
N LYS A 93 9.96 4.22 0.31
CA LYS A 93 9.08 4.50 -0.84
C LYS A 93 8.23 3.27 -1.15
N PRO A 94 7.09 3.38 -1.85
CA PRO A 94 6.43 2.20 -2.41
C PRO A 94 7.38 1.46 -3.37
N ALA A 95 7.47 0.13 -3.23
CA ALA A 95 8.32 -0.71 -4.07
C ALA A 95 7.85 -0.68 -5.53
N LYS A 96 8.79 -0.77 -6.48
CA LYS A 96 8.48 -0.72 -7.92
C LYS A 96 7.50 -1.82 -8.32
N ASN A 97 7.69 -3.03 -7.80
CA ASN A 97 6.81 -4.17 -8.07
C ASN A 97 5.40 -3.92 -7.55
N SER A 98 5.25 -3.37 -6.33
CA SER A 98 3.94 -3.05 -5.76
C SER A 98 3.21 -1.95 -6.52
N ILE A 99 3.93 -0.95 -7.06
CA ILE A 99 3.36 0.06 -7.94
C ILE A 99 2.89 -0.59 -9.24
N LYS A 100 3.72 -1.44 -9.86
CA LYS A 100 3.40 -2.14 -11.10
C LYS A 100 2.15 -3.01 -10.93
N SER A 101 2.15 -3.91 -9.94
CA SER A 101 1.01 -4.80 -9.67
C SER A 101 -0.28 -4.03 -9.42
N PHE A 102 -0.22 -2.90 -8.70
CA PHE A 102 -1.41 -2.07 -8.50
C PHE A 102 -1.91 -1.44 -9.81
N LEU A 103 -1.01 -0.90 -10.63
CA LEU A 103 -1.39 -0.33 -11.92
C LEU A 103 -1.95 -1.38 -12.87
N ASP A 104 -1.42 -2.61 -12.85
CA ASP A 104 -1.93 -3.72 -13.66
C ASP A 104 -3.35 -4.08 -13.22
N VAL A 105 -3.62 -4.21 -11.91
CA VAL A 105 -4.98 -4.42 -11.38
C VAL A 105 -5.93 -3.30 -11.81
N ILE A 106 -5.49 -2.04 -11.77
CA ILE A 106 -6.34 -0.91 -12.21
C ILE A 106 -6.61 -0.96 -13.72
N ARG A 107 -5.62 -1.31 -14.54
CA ARG A 107 -5.80 -1.43 -15.99
C ARG A 107 -6.78 -2.54 -16.34
N GLU A 108 -6.68 -3.69 -15.68
CA GLU A 108 -7.63 -4.79 -15.85
C GLU A 108 -9.04 -4.38 -15.41
N GLU A 109 -9.18 -3.66 -14.29
CA GLU A 109 -10.47 -3.12 -13.86
C GLU A 109 -11.09 -2.18 -14.91
N ILE A 110 -10.28 -1.29 -15.49
CA ILE A 110 -10.73 -0.38 -16.55
C ILE A 110 -11.12 -1.17 -17.81
N LYS A 111 -10.35 -2.19 -18.18
CA LYS A 111 -10.60 -3.04 -19.35
C LYS A 111 -11.89 -3.84 -19.20
N ALA A 112 -12.12 -4.46 -18.04
CA ALA A 112 -13.35 -5.18 -17.73
C ALA A 112 -14.55 -4.22 -17.61
N GLY A 113 -14.31 -2.99 -17.14
CA GLY A 113 -15.34 -1.99 -16.90
C GLY A 113 -15.87 -1.25 -18.13
N VAL A 114 -15.48 -1.62 -19.35
CA VAL A 114 -15.90 -0.93 -20.60
C VAL A 114 -17.42 -0.92 -20.77
N ALA A 115 -18.07 -2.05 -20.44
CA ALA A 115 -19.52 -2.23 -20.54
C ALA A 115 -20.28 -1.68 -19.32
N LEU A 116 -19.59 -1.39 -18.22
CA LEU A 116 -20.23 -0.93 -16.99
C LEU A 116 -20.70 0.53 -17.10
N PRO A 117 -21.76 0.90 -16.34
CA PRO A 117 -22.07 2.30 -16.09
C PRO A 117 -20.84 3.03 -15.53
N THR A 118 -20.58 4.24 -16.01
CA THR A 118 -19.37 5.00 -15.65
C THR A 118 -19.29 5.28 -14.14
N ALA A 119 -20.43 5.55 -13.49
CA ALA A 119 -20.49 5.73 -12.04
C ALA A 119 -20.03 4.48 -11.27
N THR A 120 -20.43 3.28 -11.74
CA THR A 120 -20.01 1.99 -11.14
C THR A 120 -18.51 1.79 -11.28
N LEU A 121 -17.95 2.04 -12.47
CA LEU A 121 -16.50 1.98 -12.70
C LEU A 121 -15.75 2.95 -11.78
N ILE A 122 -16.22 4.19 -11.65
CA ILE A 122 -15.60 5.18 -10.75
C ILE A 122 -15.64 4.68 -9.29
N GLY A 123 -16.74 4.09 -8.84
CA GLY A 123 -16.86 3.51 -7.51
C GLY A 123 -15.86 2.37 -7.25
N LEU A 124 -15.70 1.46 -8.21
CA LEU A 124 -14.71 0.37 -8.17
C LEU A 124 -13.28 0.91 -8.06
N LEU A 125 -12.91 1.84 -8.94
CA LEU A 125 -11.58 2.45 -8.95
C LEU A 125 -11.31 3.23 -7.67
N ASN A 126 -12.28 4.00 -7.18
CA ASN A 126 -12.16 4.78 -5.96
C ASN A 126 -11.87 3.90 -4.74
N ARG A 127 -12.48 2.72 -4.62
CA ARG A 127 -12.21 1.78 -3.53
C ARG A 127 -10.76 1.30 -3.56
N LYS A 128 -10.27 0.87 -4.75
CA LYS A 128 -8.89 0.39 -4.93
C LYS A 128 -7.86 1.48 -4.69
N ILE A 129 -8.08 2.68 -5.24
CA ILE A 129 -7.21 3.85 -5.04
C ILE A 129 -7.17 4.23 -3.56
N THR A 130 -8.33 4.30 -2.89
CA THR A 130 -8.40 4.68 -1.47
C THR A 130 -7.64 3.70 -0.59
N GLY A 131 -7.83 2.39 -0.79
CA GLY A 131 -7.12 1.36 -0.02
C GLY A 131 -5.60 1.43 -0.23
N TRP A 132 -5.15 1.52 -1.49
CA TRP A 132 -3.73 1.57 -1.82
C TRP A 132 -3.06 2.83 -1.25
N VAL A 133 -3.72 3.98 -1.38
CA VAL A 133 -3.18 5.24 -0.88
C VAL A 133 -3.16 5.27 0.64
N ASN A 134 -4.17 4.73 1.33
CA ASN A 134 -4.16 4.62 2.79
C ASN A 134 -3.00 3.76 3.30
N TYR A 135 -2.62 2.71 2.58
CA TYR A 135 -1.46 1.89 2.94
C TYR A 135 -0.13 2.65 2.79
N TYR A 136 0.05 3.41 1.70
CA TYR A 136 1.31 4.09 1.40
C TYR A 136 1.39 5.55 1.89
N ARG A 137 0.33 6.14 2.45
CA ARG A 137 0.31 7.56 2.85
C ARG A 137 1.31 7.91 3.97
N HIS A 138 1.91 6.92 4.60
CA HIS A 138 2.85 7.08 5.70
C HIS A 138 4.31 7.19 5.25
N VAL A 139 4.59 6.90 3.97
CA VAL A 139 5.94 6.87 3.41
C VAL A 139 6.15 7.98 2.36
N VAL A 140 7.35 8.05 1.76
CA VAL A 140 7.66 9.01 0.70
C VAL A 140 6.95 8.57 -0.59
N ALA A 141 5.65 8.88 -0.71
CA ALA A 141 4.80 8.36 -1.79
C ALA A 141 4.21 9.44 -2.71
N LYS A 142 4.39 10.74 -2.42
CA LYS A 142 3.69 11.83 -3.15
C LYS A 142 3.95 11.81 -4.67
N ALA A 143 5.21 11.66 -5.08
CA ALA A 143 5.57 11.57 -6.49
C ALA A 143 4.97 10.31 -7.16
N VAL A 144 4.93 9.19 -6.42
CA VAL A 144 4.31 7.94 -6.89
C VAL A 144 2.80 8.11 -7.05
N PHE A 145 2.14 8.81 -6.13
CA PHE A 145 0.71 9.10 -6.22
C PHE A 145 0.38 9.94 -7.47
N SER A 146 1.19 10.95 -7.79
CA SER A 146 1.04 11.73 -9.02
C SER A 146 1.25 10.87 -10.27
N LYS A 147 2.23 9.96 -10.27
CA LYS A 147 2.45 9.02 -11.37
C LYS A 147 1.26 8.09 -11.57
N ILE A 148 0.69 7.57 -10.48
CA ILE A 148 -0.50 6.71 -10.52
C ILE A 148 -1.67 7.48 -11.15
N ASP A 149 -1.94 8.70 -10.69
CA ASP A 149 -3.02 9.52 -11.26
C ASP A 149 -2.86 9.71 -12.77
N ALA A 150 -1.64 10.00 -13.24
CA ALA A 150 -1.36 10.15 -14.67
C ALA A 150 -1.61 8.87 -15.46
N VAL A 151 -1.17 7.71 -14.95
CA VAL A 151 -1.38 6.42 -15.62
C VAL A 151 -2.86 6.06 -15.68
N ILE A 152 -3.60 6.27 -14.59
CA ILE A 152 -5.05 6.02 -14.53
C ILE A 152 -5.79 6.92 -15.51
N PHE A 153 -5.43 8.21 -15.56
CA PHE A 153 -5.99 9.16 -16.51
C PHE A 153 -5.83 8.68 -17.96
N TRP A 154 -4.61 8.33 -18.36
CA TRP A 154 -4.36 7.86 -19.74
C TRP A 154 -5.06 6.54 -20.05
N ALA A 155 -5.15 5.62 -19.08
CA ALA A 155 -5.87 4.36 -19.27
C ALA A 155 -7.37 4.60 -19.50
N LEU A 156 -8.00 5.46 -18.71
CA LEU A 156 -9.39 5.86 -18.87
C LEU A 156 -9.62 6.61 -20.19
N TYR A 157 -8.76 7.58 -20.52
CA TYR A 157 -8.86 8.35 -21.75
C TYR A 157 -8.79 7.44 -22.99
N ARG A 158 -7.84 6.50 -23.02
CA ARG A 158 -7.74 5.51 -24.11
C ARG A 158 -8.95 4.59 -24.19
N MET A 159 -9.49 4.16 -23.05
CA MET A 159 -10.72 3.36 -23.02
C MET A 159 -11.89 4.13 -23.64
N ILE A 160 -12.08 5.39 -23.24
CA ILE A 160 -13.16 6.25 -23.72
C ILE A 160 -13.01 6.55 -25.22
N ARG A 161 -11.79 6.87 -25.68
CA ARG A 161 -11.50 7.09 -27.10
C ARG A 161 -11.81 5.86 -27.96
N ARG A 162 -11.49 4.66 -27.47
CA ARG A 162 -11.85 3.41 -28.15
C ARG A 162 -13.36 3.17 -28.16
N LYS A 163 -14.05 3.48 -27.06
CA LYS A 163 -15.51 3.34 -26.94
C LYS A 163 -16.27 4.31 -27.87
N HIS A 164 -15.69 5.47 -28.17
CA HIS A 164 -16.30 6.51 -28.99
C HIS A 164 -15.34 6.96 -30.11
N SER A 165 -14.99 6.04 -31.00
CA SER A 165 -14.03 6.29 -32.10
C SER A 165 -14.42 7.48 -32.99
N ASN A 166 -15.73 7.72 -33.17
CA ASN A 166 -16.26 8.72 -34.08
C ASN A 166 -16.58 10.06 -33.40
N LYS A 167 -16.19 10.26 -32.13
CA LYS A 167 -16.48 11.47 -31.36
C LYS A 167 -15.22 12.29 -31.12
N SER A 168 -15.35 13.61 -31.23
CA SER A 168 -14.24 14.54 -30.99
C SER A 168 -13.82 14.56 -29.52
N THR A 169 -12.57 14.97 -29.27
CA THR A 169 -12.04 15.16 -27.90
C THR A 169 -12.90 16.12 -27.08
N GLY A 170 -13.44 17.17 -27.69
CA GLY A 170 -14.33 18.12 -27.01
C GLY A 170 -15.65 17.48 -26.57
N TRP A 171 -16.22 16.57 -27.36
CA TRP A 171 -17.40 15.81 -26.96
C TRP A 171 -17.07 14.84 -25.82
N LEU A 172 -15.92 14.15 -25.88
CA LEU A 172 -15.47 13.27 -24.80
C LEU A 172 -15.28 14.04 -23.48
N TYR A 173 -14.71 15.24 -23.56
CA TYR A 173 -14.55 16.13 -22.41
C TYR A 173 -15.92 16.42 -21.79
N ARG A 174 -16.87 16.99 -22.54
CA ARG A 174 -18.20 17.34 -22.03
C ARG A 174 -18.98 16.15 -21.44
N LYS A 175 -18.77 14.95 -21.97
CA LYS A 175 -19.49 13.75 -21.50
C LYS A 175 -18.90 13.11 -20.24
N TYR A 176 -17.57 13.09 -20.12
CA TYR A 176 -16.87 12.28 -19.11
C TYR A 176 -16.02 13.08 -18.13
N TYR A 177 -15.72 14.33 -18.45
CA TYR A 177 -14.78 15.15 -17.73
C TYR A 177 -15.39 16.49 -17.32
N GLY A 178 -15.16 16.88 -16.07
CA GLY A 178 -15.60 18.14 -15.52
C GLY A 178 -14.44 18.98 -15.00
N SER A 179 -14.80 20.15 -14.49
CA SER A 179 -13.90 21.02 -13.74
C SER A 179 -14.46 21.32 -12.35
N LYS A 180 -13.58 21.47 -11.36
CA LYS A 180 -13.91 21.90 -9.99
C LYS A 180 -12.84 22.87 -9.51
N GLY A 181 -13.18 24.15 -9.36
CA GLY A 181 -12.22 25.23 -9.14
C GLY A 181 -11.19 25.29 -10.27
N LEU A 182 -9.91 25.44 -9.93
CA LEU A 182 -8.80 25.45 -10.89
C LEU A 182 -8.53 24.09 -11.55
N ARG A 183 -9.14 23.01 -11.07
CA ARG A 183 -8.89 21.66 -11.56
C ARG A 183 -9.79 21.35 -12.75
N ARG A 184 -9.17 21.01 -13.88
CA ARG A 184 -9.82 20.48 -15.08
C ARG A 184 -9.62 18.97 -15.20
N TRP A 185 -10.29 18.36 -16.19
CA TRP A 185 -10.15 16.94 -16.52
C TRP A 185 -10.47 15.99 -15.36
N ILE A 186 -11.52 16.28 -14.61
CA ILE A 186 -12.01 15.43 -13.53
C ILE A 186 -12.92 14.38 -14.14
N PHE A 187 -12.48 13.12 -14.20
CA PHE A 187 -13.34 12.03 -14.64
C PHE A 187 -14.50 11.84 -13.66
N HIS A 188 -15.73 12.00 -14.13
CA HIS A 188 -16.93 11.97 -13.29
C HIS A 188 -18.12 11.37 -14.03
N ALA A 189 -19.17 11.04 -13.29
CA ALA A 189 -20.45 10.59 -13.83
C ALA A 189 -21.59 10.98 -12.90
N VAL A 190 -22.69 11.41 -13.50
CA VAL A 190 -23.97 11.59 -12.81
C VAL A 190 -24.74 10.27 -12.84
N TYR A 191 -25.35 9.89 -11.72
CA TYR A 191 -26.17 8.69 -11.58
C TYR A 191 -27.38 8.95 -10.70
N ARG A 192 -28.45 8.18 -10.90
CA ARG A 192 -29.63 8.17 -10.03
C ARG A 192 -29.52 7.07 -8.99
N THR A 193 -29.85 7.41 -7.75
CA THR A 193 -29.99 6.44 -6.66
C THR A 193 -31.31 5.67 -6.77
N LYS A 194 -31.45 4.60 -5.99
CA LYS A 194 -32.72 3.84 -5.89
C LYS A 194 -33.90 4.72 -5.44
N ASN A 195 -33.61 5.78 -4.68
CA ASN A 195 -34.61 6.70 -4.14
C ASN A 195 -34.94 7.85 -5.11
N GLY A 196 -34.44 7.80 -6.37
CA GLY A 196 -34.68 8.83 -7.38
C GLY A 196 -33.73 10.03 -7.33
N GLU A 197 -32.95 10.20 -6.26
CA GLU A 197 -32.00 11.32 -6.14
C GLU A 197 -30.90 11.24 -7.19
N VAL A 198 -30.60 12.37 -7.82
CA VAL A 198 -29.48 12.53 -8.76
C VAL A 198 -28.22 12.89 -7.98
N ARG A 199 -27.15 12.11 -8.16
CA ARG A 199 -25.85 12.32 -7.52
C ARG A 199 -24.72 12.33 -8.54
N ASP A 200 -23.64 13.03 -8.22
CA ASP A 200 -22.40 13.01 -9.00
C ASP A 200 -21.33 12.21 -8.26
N ILE A 201 -20.57 11.40 -8.99
CA ILE A 201 -19.38 10.72 -8.48
C ILE A 201 -18.18 11.06 -9.34
N SER A 202 -17.10 11.48 -8.69
CA SER A 202 -15.82 11.79 -9.34
C SER A 202 -14.71 10.84 -8.90
N LEU A 203 -13.75 10.63 -9.82
CA LEU A 203 -12.56 9.83 -9.55
C LEU A 203 -11.66 10.54 -8.53
N LYS A 204 -11.39 9.86 -7.42
CA LYS A 204 -10.46 10.29 -6.39
C LYS A 204 -9.04 10.27 -6.94
N ARG A 205 -8.28 11.32 -6.62
CA ARG A 205 -6.85 11.37 -6.93
C ARG A 205 -6.04 10.81 -5.79
N ALA A 206 -5.11 9.92 -6.11
CA ALA A 206 -4.11 9.47 -5.17
C ALA A 206 -3.28 10.66 -4.67
N SER A 207 -2.89 11.56 -5.58
CA SER A 207 -2.07 12.72 -5.21
C SER A 207 -2.80 13.77 -4.38
N ALA A 208 -4.13 13.73 -4.28
CA ALA A 208 -4.88 14.60 -3.35
C ALA A 208 -4.68 14.17 -1.89
N THR A 209 -4.24 12.94 -1.63
CA THR A 209 -4.07 12.47 -0.26
C THR A 209 -2.87 13.13 0.42
N LEU A 210 -3.10 13.57 1.65
CA LEU A 210 -2.07 14.10 2.54
C LEU A 210 -1.22 12.97 3.11
N ILE A 211 0.10 13.14 2.99
CA ILE A 211 1.08 12.28 3.63
C ILE A 211 1.00 12.49 5.14
N ARG A 212 0.85 11.40 5.90
CA ARG A 212 0.78 11.41 7.36
C ARG A 212 1.93 10.58 7.91
N ARG A 213 3.00 11.21 8.38
CA ARG A 213 4.15 10.47 8.93
C ARG A 213 3.79 9.88 10.29
N HIS A 214 4.15 8.61 10.50
CA HIS A 214 4.15 8.07 11.85
C HIS A 214 5.34 8.66 12.61
N ARG A 215 5.08 9.16 13.82
CA ARG A 215 6.13 9.53 14.74
C ARG A 215 6.62 8.27 15.44
N GLN A 216 7.92 8.09 15.58
CA GLN A 216 8.47 6.95 16.33
C GLN A 216 7.99 7.01 17.80
N ILE A 217 7.74 5.84 18.41
CA ILE A 217 7.54 5.75 19.86
C ILE A 217 8.93 5.82 20.51
N ARG A 218 9.07 6.51 21.64
CA ARG A 218 10.33 6.50 22.41
C ARG A 218 10.73 5.05 22.68
N SER A 219 11.96 4.67 22.36
CA SER A 219 12.41 3.27 22.47
C SER A 219 12.32 2.73 23.90
N ALA A 220 12.58 3.57 24.89
CA ALA A 220 12.47 3.22 26.30
C ALA A 220 11.02 3.20 26.84
N ALA A 221 10.04 3.69 26.06
CA ALA A 221 8.68 3.80 26.55
C ALA A 221 7.94 2.46 26.50
N ASN A 222 7.59 1.96 27.69
CA ASN A 222 6.76 0.78 27.87
C ASN A 222 5.33 1.20 28.26
N PRO A 223 4.28 0.76 27.55
CA PRO A 223 2.90 1.12 27.88
C PRO A 223 2.42 0.61 29.25
N TYR A 224 3.14 -0.32 29.87
CA TYR A 224 2.80 -0.87 31.18
C TYR A 224 3.56 -0.23 32.34
N ASP A 225 4.54 0.64 32.06
CA ASP A 225 5.30 1.33 33.10
C ASP A 225 4.62 2.66 33.46
N VAL A 226 4.45 2.92 34.75
CA VAL A 226 3.73 4.09 35.29
C VAL A 226 4.33 5.41 34.76
N GLU A 227 5.66 5.46 34.62
CA GLU A 227 6.40 6.62 34.12
C GLU A 227 6.00 7.07 32.71
N TYR A 228 5.48 6.16 31.87
CA TYR A 228 5.10 6.46 30.48
C TYR A 228 3.60 6.63 30.27
N VAL A 229 2.77 6.51 31.32
CA VAL A 229 1.31 6.63 31.21
C VAL A 229 0.91 7.96 30.58
N ASP A 230 1.47 9.08 31.05
CA ASP A 230 1.13 10.41 30.53
C ASP A 230 1.66 10.62 29.11
N TYR A 231 2.83 10.06 28.79
CA TYR A 231 3.35 10.05 27.42
C TYR A 231 2.39 9.34 26.45
N PHE A 232 1.84 8.18 26.83
CA PHE A 232 0.88 7.46 25.99
C PHE A 232 -0.49 8.16 25.94
N LYS A 233 -0.98 8.74 27.04
CA LYS A 233 -2.21 9.57 27.05
C LYS A 233 -2.10 10.77 26.11
N GLU A 234 -1.01 11.54 26.20
CA GLU A 234 -0.76 12.67 25.31
C GLU A 234 -0.67 12.24 23.84
N ARG A 235 -0.02 11.10 23.60
CA ARG A 235 0.13 10.55 22.26
C ARG A 235 -1.22 10.10 21.69
N MET A 236 -2.09 9.49 22.49
CA MET A 236 -3.46 9.15 22.08
C MET A 236 -4.28 10.42 21.77
N ARG A 237 -4.13 11.48 22.57
CA ARG A 237 -4.78 12.76 22.31
C ARG A 237 -4.31 13.40 21.00
N LYS A 238 -2.99 13.42 20.75
CA LYS A 238 -2.37 14.01 19.56
C LYS A 238 -2.56 13.15 18.30
N TYR A 239 -2.65 11.83 18.47
CA TYR A 239 -2.76 10.86 17.38
C TYR A 239 -3.82 9.80 17.73
N PRO A 240 -5.11 10.18 17.72
CA PRO A 240 -6.18 9.26 18.06
C PRO A 240 -6.16 8.04 17.12
N PRO A 241 -6.50 6.84 17.63
CA PRO A 241 -6.63 5.65 16.80
C PRO A 241 -7.56 5.95 15.63
N GLN A 242 -7.18 5.54 14.42
CA GLN A 242 -8.08 5.65 13.28
C GLN A 242 -9.28 4.77 13.58
N GLN A 243 -10.45 5.36 13.78
CA GLN A 243 -11.71 4.61 13.88
C GLN A 243 -11.79 3.73 12.63
N LYS A 244 -11.82 2.41 12.82
CA LYS A 244 -12.24 1.52 11.74
C LYS A 244 -13.66 1.97 11.41
N THR A 245 -13.87 2.58 10.25
CA THR A 245 -15.22 2.67 9.69
C THR A 245 -15.68 1.23 9.54
N ALA A 246 -16.44 0.73 10.52
CA ALA A 246 -17.31 -0.41 10.32
C ALA A 246 -18.14 -0.06 9.09
N GLY A 247 -18.04 -0.89 8.05
CA GLY A 247 -18.92 -0.77 6.90
C GLY A 247 -20.36 -0.90 7.41
N LEU A 248 -21.06 0.22 7.52
CA LEU A 248 -22.50 0.25 7.64
C LEU A 248 -23.04 0.16 6.21
N GLY A 249 -23.76 -0.94 5.93
CA GLY A 249 -24.63 -1.10 4.75
C GLY A 249 -23.97 -1.69 3.52
#